data_AF-A0A4Y4CVE1-F1
#
_entry.id   AF-A0A4Y4CVE1-F1
#
_cell.length_a   1.000
_cell.length_b   1.000
_cell.length_c   1.000
_cell.angle_alpha   90.00
_cell.angle_beta   90.00
_cell.angle_gamma   90.00
#
_symmetry.space_group_name_H-M   'P 1'
#
loop_
_entity.id
_entity.type
_entity.pdbx_description
1 polymer ?
#
loop_
_entity_poly.entity_id
_entity_poly.type
_entity_poly.pdbx_seq_one_letter_code
_entity_poly.pdbx_strand_id
1 'polypeptide(L)' 'MNAELAYRFCVREKLAAEQVSRSRPLFITHEHMLEADAADRYEVVERLEHTALSLDDPSFRLDYYAL' A
#
# COMPACT_ATOMS: atom_id res chain seq x y z
N MET A 1 -0.27 -2.51 -23.66
CA MET A 1 0.40 -2.14 -22.40
C MET A 1 -0.60 -2.39 -21.29
N ASN A 2 -0.32 -3.31 -20.37
CA ASN A 2 -1.02 -3.30 -19.08
C ASN A 2 -0.52 -2.05 -18.37
N ALA A 3 -1.38 -1.08 -18.11
CA ALA A 3 -0.99 0.09 -17.34
C ALA A 3 -0.56 -0.39 -15.95
N GLU A 4 0.64 -0.02 -15.52
CA GLU A 4 1.07 -0.27 -14.15
C GLU A 4 0.28 0.69 -13.25
N LEU A 5 -0.48 0.11 -12.34
CA LEU A 5 -1.36 0.83 -11.43
C LEU A 5 -0.82 0.75 -10.01
N ALA A 6 -0.82 1.90 -9.33
CA ALA A 6 -0.58 2.00 -7.92
C ALA A 6 -1.90 2.17 -7.17
N TYR A 7 -1.95 1.63 -5.95
CA TYR A 7 -3.16 1.60 -5.13
C TYR A 7 -2.84 1.97 -3.70
N ARG A 8 -3.87 2.34 -2.95
CA ARG A 8 -3.83 2.30 -1.49
C ARG A 8 -4.28 0.91 -1.02
N PHE A 9 -3.71 0.46 0.09
CA PHE A 9 -3.96 -0.87 0.63
C PHE A 9 -4.44 -0.78 2.07
N CYS A 10 -5.42 -1.62 2.42
CA CYS A 10 -5.67 -1.95 3.82
C CYS A 10 -4.64 -3.00 4.23
N VAL A 11 -3.83 -2.68 5.23
CA VAL A 11 -2.67 -3.49 5.62
C VAL A 11 -2.56 -3.66 7.13
N ARG A 12 -1.76 -4.66 7.53
CA ARG A 12 -1.21 -4.80 8.88
C ARG A 12 0.30 -4.77 8.82
N GLU A 13 0.93 -4.35 9.91
CA GLU A 13 2.38 -4.47 10.04
C GLU A 13 2.81 -5.95 10.04
N LYS A 14 3.89 -6.25 9.31
CA LYS A 14 4.56 -7.55 9.37
C LYS A 14 5.14 -7.72 10.76
N LEU A 15 4.82 -8.83 11.41
CA LEU A 15 5.41 -9.14 12.70
C LEU A 15 6.88 -9.53 12.52
N ALA A 16 7.77 -8.95 13.33
CA ALA A 16 8.99 -9.65 13.69
C ALA A 16 8.57 -10.93 14.45
N ALA A 17 9.26 -12.05 14.20
CA ALA A 17 8.87 -13.42 14.56
C ALA A 17 8.51 -13.68 16.05
N GLU A 18 8.68 -12.69 16.93
CA GLU A 18 8.49 -12.78 18.38
C GLU A 18 7.28 -12.00 18.93
N GLN A 19 6.59 -11.18 18.10
CA GLN A 19 5.47 -10.36 18.58
C GLN A 19 4.11 -10.86 18.09
N VAL A 20 3.65 -12.02 18.58
CA VAL A 20 2.28 -12.47 18.31
C VAL A 20 1.30 -11.72 19.22
N SER A 21 1.05 -10.43 18.92
CA SER A 21 -0.02 -9.69 19.57
C SER A 21 -1.37 -10.01 18.90
N ARG A 22 -2.37 -10.33 19.72
CA ARG A 22 -3.69 -10.84 19.30
C ARG A 22 -4.55 -9.78 18.58
N SER A 23 -4.18 -8.50 18.69
CA SER A 23 -4.86 -7.37 18.05
C SER A 23 -3.87 -6.47 17.31
N ARG A 24 -3.49 -6.87 16.09
CA ARG A 24 -2.70 -6.01 15.19
C ARG A 24 -3.63 -5.00 14.51
N PRO A 25 -3.40 -3.68 14.66
CA PRO A 25 -4.25 -2.69 14.02
C PRO A 25 -4.20 -2.83 12.50
N LEU A 26 -5.33 -2.53 11.87
CA LEU A 26 -5.44 -2.35 10.43
C LEU A 26 -5.34 -0.86 10.14
N PHE A 27 -4.65 -0.49 9.07
CA PHE A 27 -4.61 0.88 8.57
C PHE A 27 -4.57 0.89 7.04
N ILE A 28 -4.93 2.04 6.47
CA ILE A 28 -4.82 2.27 5.02
C ILE A 28 -3.49 2.95 4.75
N THR A 29 -2.74 2.48 3.75
CA THR A 29 -1.48 3.13 3.35
C THR A 29 -1.72 4.62 3.03
N HIS A 30 -0.79 5.46 3.46
CA HIS A 30 -0.84 6.88 3.13
C HIS A 30 -0.60 7.09 1.64
N GLU A 31 0.48 6.50 1.13
CA GLU A 31 0.91 6.60 -0.26
C GLU A 31 0.27 5.51 -1.13
N HIS A 32 0.17 5.82 -2.41
CA HIS A 32 -0.11 4.82 -3.45
C HIS A 32 1.17 4.01 -3.70
N MET A 33 1.02 2.69 -3.80
CA MET A 33 2.13 1.77 -3.99
C MET A 33 1.79 0.71 -5.03
N LEU A 34 2.81 0.08 -5.60
CA LEU A 34 2.61 -1.16 -6.35
C LEU A 34 2.28 -2.30 -5.37
N GLU A 35 1.51 -3.28 -5.84
CA GLU A 35 1.12 -4.43 -5.02
C GLU A 35 2.33 -5.21 -4.49
N ALA A 36 3.38 -5.34 -5.31
CA ALA A 36 4.63 -5.98 -4.90
C ALA A 36 5.32 -5.23 -3.74
N ASP A 37 5.36 -3.90 -3.79
CA ASP A 37 5.96 -3.09 -2.73
C ASP A 37 5.13 -3.13 -1.44
N ALA A 38 3.81 -3.09 -1.56
CA ALA A 38 2.90 -3.22 -0.42
C ALA A 38 3.04 -4.59 0.26
N ALA A 39 3.14 -5.67 -0.54
CA ALA A 39 3.35 -7.03 -0.05
C ALA A 39 4.74 -7.25 0.53
N ASP A 40 5.76 -6.50 0.11
CA ASP A 40 7.11 -6.55 0.69
C ASP A 40 7.16 -5.87 2.07
N ARG A 41 6.48 -4.72 2.23
CA ARG A 41 6.51 -3.95 3.48
C ARG A 41 5.48 -4.41 4.52
N TYR A 42 4.32 -4.90 4.08
CA TYR A 42 3.17 -5.16 4.94
C TYR A 42 2.51 -6.51 4.69
N GLU A 43 1.63 -6.91 5.61
CA GLU A 43 0.63 -7.94 5.36
C GLU A 43 -0.59 -7.27 4.71
N VAL A 44 -0.71 -7.40 3.39
CA VAL A 44 -1.82 -6.84 2.62
C VAL A 44 -3.09 -7.63 2.92
N VAL A 45 -4.14 -6.92 3.33
CA VAL A 45 -5.46 -7.50 3.63
C VAL A 45 -6.42 -7.24 2.47
N GLU A 46 -6.41 -6.04 1.92
CA GLU A 46 -7.27 -5.65 0.81
C GLU A 46 -6.59 -4.58 -0.06
N ARG A 47 -6.74 -4.71 -1.38
CA ARG A 47 -6.37 -3.69 -2.37
C ARG A 47 -7.57 -2.79 -2.64
N LEU A 48 -7.43 -1.48 -2.46
CA LEU A 48 -8.54 -0.55 -2.66
C LEU A 48 -8.63 -0.12 -4.13
N GLU A 49 -9.35 -0.90 -4.95
CA GLU A 49 -9.48 -0.67 -6.41
C GLU A 49 -9.92 0.74 -6.79
N HIS A 50 -10.78 1.36 -5.97
CA HIS A 50 -11.28 2.72 -6.21
C HIS A 50 -10.20 3.81 -6.05
N THR A 51 -9.02 3.45 -5.56
CA THR A 51 -7.84 4.33 -5.42
C THR A 51 -6.81 4.09 -6.52
N ALA A 52 -7.14 3.31 -7.55
CA ALA A 52 -6.21 3.04 -8.65
C ALA A 52 -5.71 4.33 -9.29
N LEU A 53 -4.40 4.51 -9.30
CA LEU A 53 -3.71 5.57 -10.01
C LEU A 53 -2.74 4.98 -11.03
N SER A 54 -2.69 5.56 -12.23
CA SER A 54 -1.64 5.23 -13.19
C SER A 54 -0.30 5.76 -12.68
N LEU A 55 0.79 5.03 -12.88
CA LEU A 55 2.14 5.54 -12.60
C LEU A 55 2.49 6.77 -13.46
N ASP A 56 1.85 6.90 -14.63
CA ASP A 56 1.99 8.05 -15.52
C ASP A 56 1.16 9.26 -15.05
N ASP A 57 0.30 9.10 -14.03
CA ASP A 57 -0.52 10.19 -13.51
C ASP A 57 0.31 11.12 -12.63
N PRO A 58 0.32 12.45 -12.88
CA PRO A 58 1.05 13.40 -12.05
C PRO A 58 0.59 13.41 -10.58
N SER A 59 -0.63 12.95 -10.28
CA SER A 59 -1.15 12.81 -8.91
C SER A 59 -0.37 11.77 -8.11
N PHE A 60 0.09 10.68 -8.76
CA PHE A 60 0.98 9.70 -8.13
C PHE A 60 2.32 10.33 -7.71
N ARG A 61 2.83 11.24 -8.54
CA ARG A 61 4.09 11.96 -8.23
C ARG A 61 3.91 12.95 -7.08
N LEU A 62 2.74 13.57 -6.93
CA LEU A 62 2.48 14.53 -5.85
C LEU A 62 2.47 13.88 -4.47
N ASP A 63 1.94 12.65 -4.36
CA ASP A 63 1.99 11.89 -3.10
C ASP A 63 3.44 11.52 -2.69
N TYR A 64 4.35 11.36 -3.66
CA TYR A 64 5.76 11.01 -3.40
C TYR A 64 6.63 12.20 -2.92
N TYR A 65 6.23 13.45 -3.22
CA TYR A 65 7.03 14.66 -2.91
C TYR A 65 6.43 15.53 -1.80
N ALA A 66 5.33 15.14 -1.16
CA ALA A 66 4.70 15.91 -0.09
C ALA A 66 5.34 15.71 1.31
N LEU A 67 6.64 15.42 1.37
CA LEU A 67 7.46 15.31 2.58
C LEU A 67 7.98 16.68 3.06
#